data_AF-A0A9D2CL85-F1
#
_entry.id   AF-A0A9D2CL85-F1
#
_cell.length_a   1.000
_cell.length_b   1.000
_cell.length_c   1.000
_cell.angle_alpha   90.00
_cell.angle_beta   90.00
_cell.angle_gamma   90.00
#
_symmetry.space_group_name_H-M   'P 1'
#
loop_
_entity.id
_entity.type
_entity.pdbx_description
1 polymer ?
#
loop_
_entity_poly.entity_id
_entity_poly.type
_entity_poly.pdbx_seq_one_letter_code
_entity_poly.pdbx_strand_id
1 'polypeptide(L)'
;MNKETIEKAAREYAKDKYGGENAKQYAIAQIHAGRDGFIDGAQWRINSVWHDGTVSCQSRRKALVLFKNGNAAVYNDLRDLTYERLWGEVDKFAYLDDLLPDGKEADQ
;
A
#
# COMPACT_ATOMS: atom_id res chain seq x y z
N MET A 1 -23.16 -29.50 -14.34
CA MET A 1 -23.51 -28.38 -13.45
C MET A 1 -23.07 -27.10 -14.13
N ASN A 2 -24.00 -26.23 -14.55
CA ASN A 2 -23.68 -24.99 -15.26
C ASN A 2 -23.60 -23.81 -14.28
N LYS A 3 -22.94 -22.73 -14.71
CA LYS A 3 -22.65 -21.53 -13.89
C LYS A 3 -23.93 -20.92 -13.29
N GLU A 4 -25.01 -20.85 -14.04
CA GLU A 4 -26.31 -20.33 -13.56
C GLU A 4 -26.87 -21.13 -12.39
N THR A 5 -26.72 -22.45 -12.39
CA THR A 5 -27.21 -23.30 -11.29
C THR A 5 -26.41 -23.04 -10.01
N ILE A 6 -25.10 -22.82 -10.13
CA ILE A 6 -24.21 -22.51 -9.00
C ILE A 6 -24.53 -21.12 -8.43
N GLU A 7 -24.70 -20.13 -9.30
CA GLU A 7 -25.04 -18.76 -8.91
C GLU A 7 -26.44 -18.67 -8.27
N LYS A 8 -27.40 -19.45 -8.76
CA LYS A 8 -28.74 -19.54 -8.18
C LYS A 8 -28.71 -20.18 -6.79
N ALA A 9 -28.02 -21.30 -6.62
CA ALA A 9 -27.91 -21.98 -5.33
C ALA A 9 -27.17 -21.12 -4.29
N ALA A 10 -26.11 -20.40 -4.69
CA ALA A 10 -25.38 -19.48 -3.81
C ALA A 10 -26.25 -18.29 -3.37
N ARG A 11 -27.07 -17.73 -4.29
CA ARG A 11 -28.02 -16.66 -3.96
C ARG A 11 -29.12 -17.13 -3.02
N GLU A 12 -29.67 -18.33 -3.23
CA GLU A 12 -30.71 -18.90 -2.37
C GLU A 12 -30.18 -19.18 -0.97
N TYR A 13 -28.97 -19.76 -0.84
CA TYR A 13 -28.31 -19.95 0.45
C TYR A 13 -28.02 -18.63 1.18
N ALA A 14 -27.55 -17.62 0.45
CA ALA A 14 -27.29 -16.29 1.04
C ALA A 14 -28.60 -15.60 1.46
N LYS A 15 -29.68 -15.78 0.70
CA LYS A 15 -31.00 -15.22 1.03
C LYS A 15 -31.64 -15.93 2.22
N ASP A 16 -31.41 -17.22 2.40
CA ASP A 16 -31.94 -18.00 3.53
C ASP A 16 -31.16 -17.74 4.83
N LYS A 17 -29.82 -17.66 4.75
CA LYS A 17 -28.95 -17.43 5.91
C LYS A 17 -28.88 -15.96 6.36
N TYR A 18 -29.11 -15.02 5.44
CA TYR A 18 -28.95 -13.58 5.66
C TYR A 18 -30.19 -12.79 5.17
N GLY A 19 -31.38 -13.40 5.24
CA GLY A 19 -32.62 -12.95 4.61
C GLY A 19 -33.34 -11.73 5.20
N GLY A 20 -32.71 -10.98 6.11
CA GLY A 20 -33.23 -9.71 6.61
C GLY A 20 -32.60 -8.52 5.89
N GLU A 21 -33.34 -7.43 5.74
CA GLU A 21 -32.82 -6.15 5.23
C GLU A 21 -31.55 -5.72 5.99
N ASN A 22 -31.51 -5.98 7.30
CA ASN A 22 -30.36 -5.78 8.18
C ASN A 22 -29.13 -6.65 7.84
N ALA A 23 -29.31 -7.89 7.37
CA ALA A 23 -28.19 -8.80 7.11
C ALA A 23 -27.55 -8.56 5.74
N LYS A 24 -28.34 -8.13 4.73
CA LYS A 24 -27.79 -7.59 3.48
C LYS A 24 -27.06 -6.27 3.69
N GLN A 25 -27.62 -5.36 4.49
CA GLN A 25 -26.97 -4.11 4.86
C GLN A 25 -25.67 -4.37 5.63
N TYR A 26 -25.64 -5.35 6.54
CA TYR A 26 -24.44 -5.76 7.27
C TYR A 26 -23.36 -6.33 6.34
N ALA A 27 -23.73 -7.18 5.39
CA ALA A 27 -22.78 -7.72 4.39
C ALA A 27 -22.20 -6.62 3.49
N ILE A 28 -23.03 -5.67 3.04
CA ILE A 28 -22.57 -4.51 2.25
C ILE A 28 -21.63 -3.63 3.09
N ALA A 29 -21.99 -3.37 4.35
CA ALA A 29 -21.16 -2.58 5.27
C ALA A 29 -19.79 -3.23 5.51
N GLN A 30 -19.73 -4.56 5.67
CA GLN A 30 -18.48 -5.32 5.80
C GLN A 30 -17.60 -5.22 4.54
N ILE A 31 -18.19 -5.32 3.35
CA ILE A 31 -17.45 -5.18 2.08
C ILE A 31 -16.87 -3.77 1.95
N HIS A 32 -17.67 -2.74 2.26
CA HIS A 32 -17.19 -1.36 2.22
C HIS A 32 -16.10 -1.11 3.27
N ALA A 33 -16.30 -1.55 4.52
CA ALA A 33 -15.30 -1.40 5.57
C ALA A 33 -13.97 -2.12 5.23
N GLY A 34 -14.04 -3.32 4.64
CA GLY A 34 -12.84 -4.03 4.20
C GLY A 34 -12.12 -3.32 3.04
N ARG A 35 -12.87 -2.81 2.06
CA ARG A 35 -12.33 -2.03 0.95
C ARG A 35 -11.69 -0.73 1.44
N ASP A 36 -12.40 0.02 2.27
CA ASP A 36 -11.96 1.33 2.74
C ASP A 36 -10.76 1.15 3.68
N GLY A 37 -10.79 0.15 4.57
CA GLY A 37 -9.65 -0.20 5.41
C GLY A 37 -8.42 -0.64 4.63
N PHE A 38 -8.58 -1.37 3.52
CA PHE A 38 -7.46 -1.69 2.63
C PHE A 38 -6.90 -0.45 1.94
N ILE A 39 -7.77 0.44 1.44
CA ILE A 39 -7.35 1.69 0.79
C ILE A 39 -6.61 2.58 1.79
N ASP A 40 -7.15 2.77 2.99
CA ASP A 40 -6.56 3.59 4.05
C ASP A 40 -5.22 3.01 4.50
N GLY A 41 -5.15 1.69 4.70
CA GLY A 41 -3.91 1.00 5.04
C GLY A 41 -2.84 1.13 3.96
N ALA A 42 -3.22 0.99 2.68
CA ALA A 42 -2.31 1.16 1.55
C ALA A 42 -1.82 2.61 1.42
N GLN A 43 -2.72 3.59 1.58
CA GLN A 43 -2.36 5.01 1.58
C GLN A 43 -1.42 5.35 2.73
N TRP A 44 -1.71 4.87 3.94
CA TRP A 44 -0.84 5.06 5.10
C TRP A 44 0.55 4.46 4.87
N ARG A 45 0.62 3.22 4.36
CA ARG A 45 1.91 2.55 4.11
C ARG A 45 2.74 3.29 3.05
N ILE A 46 2.13 3.70 1.94
CA ILE A 46 2.84 4.44 0.88
C ILE A 46 3.32 5.80 1.38
N ASN A 47 2.50 6.53 2.15
CA ASN A 47 2.82 7.91 2.55
C ASN A 47 3.75 8.00 3.76
N SER A 48 3.78 7.00 4.64
CA SER A 48 4.56 7.03 5.90
C SER A 48 6.07 6.83 5.73
N VAL A 49 6.51 6.31 4.60
CA VAL A 49 7.92 5.91 4.37
C VAL A 49 8.75 6.95 3.62
N TRP A 50 8.14 8.06 3.22
CA TRP A 50 8.84 9.15 2.54
C TRP A 50 9.48 10.10 3.55
N HIS A 51 10.72 10.47 3.26
CA HIS A 51 11.50 11.46 3.98
C HIS A 51 11.76 12.66 3.08
N ASP A 52 11.65 13.86 3.65
CA ASP A 52 12.04 15.09 2.95
C ASP A 52 13.56 15.13 2.74
N GLY A 53 14.00 15.75 1.63
CA GLY A 53 15.41 15.82 1.19
C GLY A 53 16.40 16.54 2.11
N THR A 54 16.06 16.76 3.39
CA THR A 54 16.87 17.50 4.37
C THR A 54 17.20 16.70 5.63
N VAL A 55 16.67 15.47 5.78
CA VAL A 55 16.87 14.63 6.97
C VAL A 55 18.18 13.82 6.87
N SER A 56 18.83 13.58 8.01
CA SER A 56 20.02 12.71 8.11
C SER A 56 19.72 11.33 7.52
N CYS A 57 20.34 11.01 6.39
CA CYS A 57 20.16 9.71 5.75
C CYS A 57 20.95 8.62 6.48
N GLN A 58 20.32 7.46 6.66
CA GLN A 58 21.03 6.23 6.99
C GLN A 58 21.89 5.82 5.79
N SER A 59 23.21 5.72 6.01
CA SER A 59 24.17 5.29 5.01
C SER A 59 23.96 3.82 4.62
N ARG A 60 24.29 3.46 3.38
CA ARG A 60 24.32 2.07 2.87
C ARG A 60 22.97 1.37 2.75
N ARG A 61 21.87 2.13 2.70
CA ARG A 61 20.55 1.60 2.35
C ARG A 61 20.17 2.07 0.95
N LYS A 62 19.59 1.17 0.16
CA LYS A 62 19.07 1.51 -1.17
C LYS A 62 17.82 2.37 -1.01
N ALA A 63 17.70 3.40 -1.83
CA ALA A 63 16.59 4.35 -1.75
C ALA A 63 16.09 4.73 -3.14
N LEU A 64 14.78 4.91 -3.24
CA LEU A 64 14.14 5.61 -4.35
C LEU A 64 14.12 7.10 -4.01
N VAL A 65 14.64 7.92 -4.92
CA VAL A 65 14.73 9.37 -4.77
C VAL A 65 13.84 10.02 -5.83
N LEU A 66 12.99 10.93 -5.40
CA LEU A 66 12.20 11.81 -6.24
C LEU A 66 12.83 13.20 -6.23
N PHE A 67 13.05 13.74 -7.42
CA PHE A 67 13.63 15.07 -7.61
C PHE A 67 12.53 16.10 -7.83
N LYS A 68 12.81 17.36 -7.49
CA LYS A 68 11.89 18.51 -7.65
C LYS A 68 11.45 18.73 -9.10
N ASN A 69 12.23 18.24 -10.07
CA ASN A 69 11.90 18.29 -11.50
C ASN A 69 10.93 17.16 -11.94
N GLY A 70 10.49 16.29 -11.03
CA GLY A 70 9.59 15.17 -11.30
C GLY A 70 10.27 13.87 -11.72
N ASN A 71 11.60 13.86 -11.90
CA ASN A 71 12.34 12.64 -12.20
C ASN A 71 12.52 11.76 -10.96
N ALA A 72 12.81 10.48 -11.18
CA ALA A 72 13.07 9.50 -10.15
C ALA A 72 14.34 8.70 -10.46
N ALA A 73 15.11 8.36 -9.43
CA ALA A 73 16.26 7.46 -9.54
C ALA A 73 16.43 6.57 -8.30
N VAL A 74 17.04 5.41 -8.48
CA VAL A 74 17.41 4.52 -7.38
C VAL A 74 18.89 4.71 -7.07
N TYR A 75 19.18 4.97 -5.80
CA TYR A 75 20.53 5.06 -5.27
C TYR A 75 20.83 3.84 -4.41
N ASN A 76 22.02 3.26 -4.58
CA ASN A 76 22.46 2.17 -3.72
C ASN A 76 22.88 2.68 -2.33
N ASP A 77 23.34 3.94 -2.26
CA ASP A 77 23.68 4.63 -1.03
C ASP A 77 23.38 6.13 -1.19
N LEU A 78 22.59 6.69 -0.29
CA LEU A 78 22.24 8.13 -0.33
C LEU A 78 23.44 9.05 -0.14
N ARG A 79 24.60 8.54 0.30
CA ARG A 79 25.85 9.31 0.34
C ARG A 79 26.32 9.74 -1.06
N ASP A 80 25.92 9.03 -2.10
CA ASP A 80 26.24 9.38 -3.49
C ASP A 80 25.63 10.75 -3.87
N LEU A 81 24.43 11.06 -3.38
CA LEU A 81 23.82 12.39 -3.52
C LEU A 81 24.65 13.50 -2.88
N THR A 82 25.37 13.19 -1.79
CA THR A 82 26.28 14.14 -1.14
C THR A 82 27.50 14.40 -2.01
N TYR A 83 28.10 13.35 -2.57
CA TYR A 83 29.26 13.48 -3.45
C TYR A 83 28.90 14.19 -4.77
N GLU A 84 27.73 13.90 -5.32
CA GLU A 84 27.18 14.52 -6.53
C GLU A 84 26.61 15.93 -6.28
N ARG A 85 26.46 16.34 -5.00
CA ARG A 85 25.89 17.62 -4.56
C ARG A 85 24.44 17.85 -5.01
N LEU A 86 23.64 16.79 -5.08
CA LEU A 86 22.27 16.82 -5.60
C LEU A 86 21.18 17.00 -4.54
N TRP A 87 21.51 17.07 -3.24
CA TRP A 87 20.52 17.23 -2.16
C TRP A 87 19.59 18.44 -2.34
N GLY A 88 20.07 19.53 -2.95
CA GLY A 88 19.24 20.70 -3.25
C GLY A 88 18.13 20.44 -4.27
N GLU A 89 18.27 19.38 -5.08
CA GLU A 89 17.34 18.98 -6.13
C GLU A 89 16.38 17.87 -5.68
N VAL A 90 16.64 17.24 -4.53
CA VAL A 90 15.79 16.19 -3.96
C VAL A 90 14.51 16.81 -3.41
N ASP A 91 13.36 16.24 -3.80
CA ASP A 91 12.07 16.52 -3.19
C ASP A 91 11.91 15.63 -1.96
N LYS A 92 11.88 14.31 -2.18
CA LYS A 92 11.74 13.29 -1.14
C LYS A 92 12.41 11.98 -1.53
N PHE A 93 12.66 11.13 -0.55
CA PHE A 93 13.19 9.79 -0.77
C PHE A 93 12.54 8.77 0.16
N ALA A 94 12.54 7.50 -0.22
CA ALA A 94 12.10 6.40 0.62
C ALA A 94 13.07 5.23 0.44
N TYR A 95 13.37 4.52 1.54
CA TYR A 95 14.20 3.32 1.45
C TYR A 95 13.42 2.18 0.79
N LEU A 96 14.08 1.43 -0.09
CA LEU A 96 13.43 0.34 -0.81
C LEU A 96 12.88 -0.75 0.13
N ASP A 97 13.62 -1.06 1.19
CA ASP A 97 13.19 -2.05 2.19
C ASP A 97 11.96 -1.57 2.99
N ASP A 98 11.75 -0.25 3.11
CA ASP A 98 10.58 0.30 3.79
C ASP A 98 9.37 0.39 2.83
N LEU A 99 9.62 0.50 1.51
CA LEU A 99 8.58 0.51 0.48
C LEU A 99 8.03 -0.88 0.18
N LEU A 100 8.87 -1.91 0.23
CA LEU A 100 8.50 -3.27 -0.11
C LEU A 100 8.05 -4.00 1.15
N PRO A 101 6.96 -4.79 1.10
CA PRO A 101 6.63 -5.67 2.21
C PRO A 101 7.75 -6.69 2.38
N ASP A 102 8.21 -6.87 3.62
CA ASP A 102 9.32 -7.76 4.01
C ASP A 102 9.06 -9.25 3.71
N GLY A 103 7.91 -9.59 3.12
CA GLY A 103 7.46 -10.95 2.83
C GLY A 103 7.24 -11.83 4.07
N LYS A 104 7.41 -11.27 5.27
CA LYS A 104 7.15 -11.96 6.53
C LYS A 104 5.67 -11.82 6.85
N GLU A 105 4.88 -12.78 6.40
CA GLU A 105 3.58 -13.05 7.00
C GLU A 105 3.82 -13.28 8.50
N ALA A 106 3.21 -12.45 9.34
CA ALA A 106 3.11 -12.77 10.75
C ALA A 106 2.11 -13.91 10.85
N ASP A 107 2.61 -15.15 10.98
CA ASP A 107 1.79 -16.30 11.38
C ASP A 107 1.08 -15.91 12.69
N GLN A 108 -0.23 -15.67 12.61
CA GLN A 108 -1.13 -15.48 13.75
C GLN A 108 -2.16 -16.60 13.78
#